data_AF-A0A1B3ZGI2-F1
#
_entry.id   AF-A0A1B3ZGI2-F1
#
_cell.length_a   1.000
_cell.length_b   1.000
_cell.length_c   1.000
_cell.angle_alpha   90.00
_cell.angle_beta   90.00
_cell.angle_gamma   90.00
#
_symmetry.space_group_name_H-M   'P 1'
#
loop_
_entity.id
_entity.type
_entity.pdbx_description
1 polymer ?
#
loop_
_entity_poly.entity_id
_entity_poly.type
_entity_poly.pdbx_seq_one_letter_code
_entity_poly.pdbx_strand_id
1 'polypeptide(L)'
;MPAAATAGTTEPSRLSGSFWLVARGGGGVTSAPLGGQLGGAQAGLRLAYLLDRRHRLAVMARVTSPLGSGLREAAIGLEWQPTRLPVRIVAEQRIAIDGGKGGPAVELVGGFGPLPIGGGFRLESYAQAGAIHRDRTEGFVDGAAHLSHPIGALGPISIDVGAGLWGGAQRGAERLDVGPSITATLPIANQRLRVSLDWRERVAGGARPGSGVALTLGADF
;
A
#
# COMPACT_ATOMS: atom_id res chain seq x y z
N MET A 1 -0.12 -0.37 -3.36
CA MET A 1 -0.18 -1.11 -2.08
C MET A 1 -0.64 -2.52 -2.42
N PRO A 2 -0.02 -3.57 -1.85
CA PRO A 2 -0.19 -4.94 -2.33
C PRO A 2 -1.66 -5.33 -2.28
N ALA A 3 -2.24 -5.72 -3.40
CA ALA A 3 -3.57 -6.32 -3.37
C ALA A 3 -3.47 -7.67 -2.67
N ALA A 4 -4.53 -8.07 -1.97
CA ALA A 4 -4.64 -9.44 -1.51
C ALA A 4 -4.68 -10.34 -2.75
N ALA A 5 -3.60 -11.10 -2.95
CA ALA A 5 -3.44 -12.02 -4.08
C ALA A 5 -4.63 -12.97 -4.18
N THR A 6 -5.32 -12.96 -5.32
CA THR A 6 -6.39 -13.89 -5.65
C THR A 6 -5.79 -15.14 -6.29
N ALA A 7 -6.18 -16.32 -5.79
CA ALA A 7 -5.59 -17.61 -6.13
C ALA A 7 -5.87 -18.06 -7.59
N GLY A 8 -4.81 -18.48 -8.29
CA GLY A 8 -4.84 -19.21 -9.55
C GLY A 8 -4.06 -20.53 -9.43
N THR A 9 -4.51 -21.56 -10.15
CA THR A 9 -4.25 -23.01 -10.03
C THR A 9 -2.87 -23.52 -10.49
N THR A 10 -1.79 -22.81 -10.20
CA THR A 10 -0.41 -23.31 -10.31
C THR A 10 0.12 -23.47 -8.89
N GLU A 11 1.05 -24.41 -8.60
CA GLU A 11 1.76 -24.38 -7.31
C GLU A 11 2.23 -22.94 -7.07
N PRO A 12 1.76 -22.27 -6.01
CA PRO A 12 2.00 -20.84 -5.88
C PRO A 12 3.51 -20.61 -5.86
N SER A 13 3.95 -19.74 -6.76
CA SER A 13 5.34 -19.31 -6.86
C SER A 13 5.83 -18.94 -5.46
N ARG A 14 7.01 -19.41 -5.09
CA ARG A 14 7.64 -19.02 -3.82
C ARG A 14 8.01 -17.54 -3.83
N LEU A 15 8.25 -16.97 -5.00
CA LEU A 15 8.50 -15.56 -5.20
C LEU A 15 7.17 -14.85 -5.47
N SER A 16 6.94 -13.76 -4.74
CA SER A 16 5.85 -12.81 -4.97
C SER A 16 6.41 -11.39 -5.00
N GLY A 17 5.80 -10.53 -5.79
CA GLY A 17 6.19 -9.14 -5.93
C GLY A 17 5.00 -8.21 -6.04
N SER A 18 5.20 -6.97 -5.63
CA SER A 18 4.22 -5.90 -5.75
C SER A 18 4.96 -4.62 -6.11
N PHE A 19 4.45 -3.88 -7.09
CA PHE A 19 4.89 -2.51 -7.32
C PHE A 19 3.71 -1.55 -7.21
N TRP A 20 4.01 -0.31 -6.86
CA TRP A 20 3.04 0.76 -6.93
C TRP A 20 3.68 2.11 -7.25
N LEU A 21 2.89 2.99 -7.83
CA LEU A 21 3.20 4.39 -8.03
C LEU A 21 1.95 5.20 -7.70
N VAL A 22 2.12 6.25 -6.91
CA VAL A 22 1.10 7.23 -6.58
C VAL A 22 1.61 8.59 -7.02
N ALA A 23 0.89 9.24 -7.91
CA ALA A 23 1.11 10.61 -8.31
C ALA A 23 -0.03 11.47 -7.76
N ARG A 24 0.31 12.60 -7.13
CA ARG A 24 -0.66 13.54 -6.55
C ARG A 24 -0.23 14.96 -6.84
N GLY A 25 -1.16 15.78 -7.34
CA GLY A 25 -0.93 17.20 -7.60
C GLY A 25 -1.05 18.05 -6.32
N GLY A 26 -0.27 19.12 -6.20
CA GLY A 26 -0.27 20.03 -5.06
C GLY A 26 1.09 20.11 -4.37
N GLY A 27 1.91 21.08 -4.78
CA GLY A 27 3.30 21.29 -4.35
C GLY A 27 3.44 21.73 -2.88
N GLY A 28 3.19 20.81 -1.95
CA GLY A 28 3.46 21.01 -0.53
C GLY A 28 4.20 19.80 0.03
N VAL A 29 5.53 19.83 0.02
CA VAL A 29 6.35 18.83 0.69
C VAL A 29 6.36 19.17 2.19
N THR A 30 5.64 18.41 3.01
CA THR A 30 6.02 18.31 4.42
C THR A 30 6.89 17.07 4.55
N SER A 31 8.20 17.29 4.67
CA SER A 31 9.11 16.29 5.20
C SER A 31 8.68 16.01 6.64
N ALA A 32 7.98 14.89 6.86
CA ALA A 32 7.79 14.40 8.21
C ALA A 32 9.17 14.05 8.79
N PRO A 33 9.39 14.14 10.12
CA PRO A 33 10.66 13.76 10.75
C PRO A 33 11.11 12.33 10.41
N LEU A 34 10.15 11.49 9.98
CA LEU A 34 10.32 10.09 9.60
C LEU A 34 10.60 9.88 8.11
N GLY A 35 10.70 10.96 7.33
CA GLY A 35 11.04 10.92 5.92
C GLY A 35 9.97 10.37 4.98
N GLY A 36 8.92 9.72 5.51
CA GLY A 36 7.76 9.28 4.73
C GLY A 36 6.78 10.42 4.44
N GLN A 37 6.38 10.57 3.18
CA GLN A 37 5.37 11.54 2.77
C GLN A 37 3.97 10.89 2.89
N LEU A 38 3.33 11.07 4.05
CA LEU A 38 1.96 10.59 4.27
C LEU A 38 0.99 11.27 3.30
N GLY A 39 0.35 10.49 2.42
CA GLY A 39 -0.52 11.02 1.35
C GLY A 39 0.24 11.69 0.19
N GLY A 40 1.55 11.54 0.11
CA GLY A 40 2.40 12.12 -0.93
C GLY A 40 2.50 11.32 -2.21
N ALA A 41 3.20 11.90 -3.19
CA ALA A 41 3.57 11.22 -4.42
C ALA A 41 4.78 10.30 -4.17
N GLN A 42 4.64 9.01 -4.45
CA GLN A 42 5.65 8.00 -4.13
C GLN A 42 5.56 6.80 -5.06
N ALA A 43 6.66 6.06 -5.19
CA ALA A 43 6.70 4.77 -5.83
C ALA A 43 7.37 3.75 -4.91
N GLY A 44 7.03 2.48 -5.09
CA GLY A 44 7.64 1.41 -4.34
C GLY A 44 7.60 0.08 -5.06
N LEU A 45 8.53 -0.79 -4.65
CA LEU A 45 8.63 -2.18 -5.05
C LEU A 45 8.81 -3.01 -3.80
N ARG A 46 8.10 -4.12 -3.72
CA ARG A 46 8.25 -5.14 -2.67
C ARG A 46 8.43 -6.49 -3.34
N LEU A 47 9.35 -7.28 -2.81
CA LEU A 47 9.57 -8.67 -3.17
C LEU A 47 9.52 -9.51 -1.89
N ALA A 48 8.92 -10.70 -1.97
CA ALA A 48 8.91 -11.66 -0.89
C ALA A 48 9.14 -13.07 -1.42
N TYR A 49 10.01 -13.82 -0.73
CA TYR A 49 10.33 -15.20 -1.04
C TYR A 49 9.94 -16.10 0.13
N LEU A 50 9.02 -17.03 -0.12
CA LEU A 50 8.49 -17.97 0.86
C LEU A 50 9.53 -19.05 1.19
N LEU A 51 10.15 -18.92 2.37
CA LEU A 51 11.13 -19.85 2.92
C LEU A 51 10.45 -21.15 3.35
N ASP A 52 9.35 -21.02 4.10
CA ASP A 52 8.60 -22.13 4.66
C ASP A 52 7.10 -21.99 4.38
N ARG A 53 6.57 -22.92 3.57
CA ARG A 53 5.15 -22.97 3.22
C ARG A 53 4.27 -23.42 4.39
N ARG A 54 4.76 -24.33 5.23
CA ARG A 54 4.00 -24.90 6.36
C ARG A 54 3.80 -23.86 7.45
N HIS A 55 4.84 -23.10 7.73
CA HIS A 55 4.82 -22.05 8.77
C HIS A 55 4.54 -20.64 8.23
N ARG A 56 4.36 -20.50 6.90
CA ARG A 56 4.09 -19.24 6.19
C ARG A 56 5.09 -18.15 6.58
N LEU A 57 6.37 -18.50 6.44
CA LEU A 57 7.50 -17.63 6.74
C LEU A 57 8.19 -17.23 5.44
N ALA A 58 8.35 -15.94 5.21
CA ALA A 58 9.00 -15.38 4.03
C ALA A 58 10.11 -14.41 4.43
N VAL A 59 11.15 -14.33 3.59
CA VAL A 59 12.04 -13.17 3.57
C VAL A 59 11.47 -12.14 2.62
N MET A 60 11.55 -10.86 2.98
CA MET A 60 11.05 -9.78 2.15
C MET A 60 12.08 -8.66 2.02
N ALA A 61 12.04 -7.99 0.88
CA ALA A 61 12.77 -6.76 0.64
C ALA A 61 11.83 -5.75 -0.02
N ARG A 62 11.96 -4.48 0.33
CA ARG A 62 11.21 -3.40 -0.29
C ARG A 62 12.07 -2.18 -0.51
N VAL A 63 11.74 -1.41 -1.54
CA VAL A 63 12.30 -0.09 -1.78
C VAL A 63 11.14 0.86 -1.98
N THR A 64 11.19 2.01 -1.33
CA THR A 64 10.18 3.06 -1.42
C THR A 64 10.86 4.40 -1.62
N SER A 65 10.37 5.17 -2.57
CA SER A 65 10.90 6.50 -2.91
C SER A 65 9.76 7.49 -3.06
N PRO A 66 9.83 8.67 -2.44
CA PRO A 66 9.00 9.79 -2.88
C PRO A 66 9.37 10.16 -4.33
N LEU A 67 8.41 10.72 -5.07
CA LEU A 67 8.65 11.26 -6.42
C LEU A 67 9.28 12.66 -6.38
N GLY A 68 9.27 13.30 -5.22
CA GLY A 68 9.95 14.58 -4.95
C GLY A 68 11.06 14.42 -3.91
N SER A 69 11.26 15.46 -3.09
CA SER A 69 12.17 15.40 -1.94
C SER A 69 11.55 14.62 -0.78
N GLY A 70 12.38 13.85 -0.07
CA GLY A 70 12.00 13.04 1.08
C GLY A 70 12.94 11.85 1.25
N LEU A 71 12.67 11.01 2.25
CA LEU A 71 13.50 9.83 2.53
C LEU A 71 13.26 8.75 1.49
N ARG A 72 14.33 8.37 0.81
CA ARG A 72 14.37 7.12 0.04
C ARG A 72 14.78 6.01 0.97
N GLU A 73 14.00 4.95 1.04
CA GLU A 73 14.17 3.89 2.01
C GLU A 73 14.20 2.53 1.30
N ALA A 74 15.15 1.69 1.67
CA ALA A 74 15.09 0.25 1.44
C ALA A 74 14.79 -0.45 2.76
N ALA A 75 14.19 -1.62 2.73
CA ALA A 75 14.08 -2.47 3.90
C ALA A 75 14.26 -3.94 3.52
N ILE A 76 14.77 -4.71 4.46
CA ILE A 76 14.89 -6.16 4.36
C ILE A 76 14.45 -6.78 5.69
N GLY A 77 13.69 -7.87 5.63
CA GLY A 77 13.10 -8.43 6.84
C GLY A 77 12.47 -9.80 6.65
N LEU A 78 11.80 -10.25 7.70
CA LEU A 78 11.01 -11.46 7.74
C LEU A 78 9.54 -11.11 7.87
N GLU A 79 8.71 -11.89 7.18
CA GLU A 79 7.26 -11.83 7.24
C GLU A 79 6.74 -13.19 7.70
N TRP A 80 5.92 -13.18 8.75
CA TRP A 80 5.34 -14.39 9.33
C TRP A 80 3.82 -14.27 9.42
N GLN A 81 3.12 -15.27 8.87
CA GLN A 81 1.67 -15.37 8.96
C GLN A 81 1.28 -16.48 9.96
N PRO A 82 1.03 -16.15 11.24
CA PRO A 82 0.82 -17.16 12.29
C PRO A 82 -0.44 -18.01 12.09
N THR A 83 -1.47 -17.45 11.46
CA THR A 83 -2.77 -18.10 11.27
C THR A 83 -3.18 -18.13 9.80
N ARG A 84 -4.37 -18.68 9.50
CA ARG A 84 -4.96 -18.59 8.14
C ARG A 84 -5.59 -17.22 7.86
N LEU A 85 -5.75 -16.38 8.88
CA LEU A 85 -6.21 -15.00 8.67
C LEU A 85 -5.14 -14.24 7.87
N PRO A 86 -5.54 -13.31 6.99
CA PRO A 86 -4.62 -12.54 6.15
C PRO A 86 -3.93 -11.43 6.96
N VAL A 87 -3.32 -11.79 8.09
CA VAL A 87 -2.61 -10.91 9.02
C VAL A 87 -1.20 -11.44 9.21
N ARG A 88 -0.22 -10.55 9.01
CA ARG A 88 1.20 -10.89 8.97
C ARG A 88 1.95 -10.01 9.95
N ILE A 89 2.92 -10.61 10.62
CA ILE A 89 3.89 -9.92 11.47
C ILE A 89 5.13 -9.73 10.64
N VAL A 90 5.61 -8.50 10.53
CA VAL A 90 6.80 -8.15 9.78
C VAL A 90 7.83 -7.59 10.76
N ALA A 91 9.03 -8.14 10.72
CA ALA A 91 10.19 -7.59 11.40
C ALA A 91 11.24 -7.25 10.34
N GLU A 92 11.58 -5.97 10.20
CA GLU A 92 12.43 -5.49 9.13
C GLU A 92 13.48 -4.49 9.63
N GLN A 93 14.61 -4.45 8.93
CA GLN A 93 15.60 -3.39 9.04
C GLN A 93 15.36 -2.40 7.91
N ARG A 94 14.95 -1.17 8.25
CA ARG A 94 14.85 -0.06 7.31
C ARG A 94 16.21 0.61 7.16
N ILE A 95 16.56 0.96 5.94
CA ILE A 95 17.85 1.51 5.52
C ILE A 95 17.54 2.80 4.75
N ALA A 96 18.05 3.92 5.26
CA ALA A 96 17.99 5.19 4.55
C ALA A 96 18.98 5.16 3.38
N ILE A 97 18.46 5.30 2.16
CA ILE A 97 19.27 5.42 0.95
C ILE A 97 19.68 6.88 0.75
N ASP A 98 18.73 7.80 0.96
CA ASP A 98 18.94 9.24 0.84
C ASP A 98 17.98 9.99 1.77
N GLY A 99 18.52 10.93 2.54
CA GLY A 99 17.84 11.64 3.64
C GLY A 99 17.58 10.76 4.87
N GLY A 100 17.37 11.39 6.03
CA GLY A 100 16.85 10.72 7.24
C GLY A 100 17.75 9.61 7.84
N LYS A 101 17.13 8.72 8.62
CA LYS A 101 17.79 7.58 9.29
C LYS A 101 16.95 6.31 9.10
N GLY A 102 17.64 5.18 8.89
CA GLY A 102 17.05 3.86 8.97
C GLY A 102 16.87 3.38 10.42
N GLY A 103 16.37 2.16 10.60
CA GLY A 103 16.18 1.56 11.91
C GLY A 103 15.40 0.25 11.86
N PRO A 104 15.50 -0.59 12.91
CA PRO A 104 14.67 -1.78 13.02
C PRO A 104 13.21 -1.40 13.27
N ALA A 105 12.30 -2.12 12.63
CA ALA A 105 10.87 -1.93 12.76
C ALA A 105 10.14 -3.26 12.92
N VAL A 106 9.02 -3.21 13.64
CA VAL A 106 8.07 -4.31 13.74
C VAL A 106 6.68 -3.77 13.44
N GLU A 107 5.95 -4.48 12.59
CA GLU A 107 4.60 -4.09 12.18
C GLU A 107 3.68 -5.30 11.99
N LEU A 108 2.39 -5.04 12.13
CA LEU A 108 1.31 -5.91 11.72
C LEU A 108 0.75 -5.38 10.42
N VAL A 109 0.59 -6.24 9.43
CA VAL A 109 -0.02 -5.90 8.14
C VAL A 109 -1.14 -6.89 7.86
N GLY A 110 -2.33 -6.37 7.55
CA GLY A 110 -3.46 -7.19 7.16
C GLY A 110 -4.30 -6.54 6.07
N GLY A 111 -5.12 -7.36 5.42
CA GLY A 111 -6.03 -6.88 4.39
C GLY A 111 -6.93 -7.97 3.87
N PHE A 112 -7.96 -7.59 3.13
CA PHE A 112 -8.90 -8.51 2.52
C PHE A 112 -9.46 -7.96 1.22
N GLY A 113 -10.11 -8.85 0.48
CA GLY A 113 -10.85 -8.53 -0.73
C GLY A 113 -10.02 -8.69 -2.02
N PRO A 114 -10.61 -8.36 -3.19
CA PRO A 114 -11.97 -7.83 -3.36
C PRO A 114 -13.04 -8.86 -2.96
N LEU A 115 -13.90 -8.51 -2.00
CA LEU A 115 -14.97 -9.37 -1.49
C LEU A 115 -16.33 -8.82 -1.94
N PRO A 116 -17.21 -9.60 -2.58
CA PRO A 116 -18.57 -9.15 -2.88
C PRO A 116 -19.35 -8.91 -1.58
N ILE A 117 -19.98 -7.74 -1.44
CA ILE A 117 -20.78 -7.37 -0.25
C ILE A 117 -22.27 -7.17 -0.57
N GLY A 118 -22.71 -7.57 -1.76
CA GLY A 118 -24.10 -7.44 -2.23
C GLY A 118 -24.31 -6.25 -3.18
N GLY A 119 -25.42 -6.28 -3.94
CA GLY A 119 -25.77 -5.20 -4.88
C GLY A 119 -24.75 -4.96 -6.00
N GLY A 120 -23.93 -5.96 -6.34
CA GLY A 120 -22.83 -5.82 -7.31
C GLY A 120 -21.59 -5.10 -6.76
N PHE A 121 -21.59 -4.70 -5.49
CA PHE A 121 -20.45 -4.03 -4.86
C PHE A 121 -19.40 -5.02 -4.35
N ARG A 122 -18.14 -4.58 -4.38
CA ARG A 122 -16.98 -5.27 -3.83
C ARG A 122 -16.28 -4.37 -2.82
N LEU A 123 -15.82 -4.95 -1.72
CA LEU A 123 -15.03 -4.28 -0.70
C LEU A 123 -13.62 -4.86 -0.68
N GLU A 124 -12.62 -4.00 -0.73
CA GLU A 124 -11.23 -4.35 -0.45
C GLU A 124 -10.67 -3.40 0.61
N SER A 125 -9.80 -3.89 1.47
CA SER A 125 -9.12 -3.02 2.43
C SER A 125 -7.77 -3.59 2.85
N TYR A 126 -6.93 -2.71 3.37
CA TYR A 126 -5.73 -3.08 4.11
C TYR A 126 -5.52 -2.10 5.27
N ALA A 127 -4.80 -2.58 6.27
CA ALA A 127 -4.29 -1.77 7.35
C ALA A 127 -2.94 -2.30 7.82
N GLN A 128 -2.09 -1.40 8.27
CA GLN A 128 -0.84 -1.71 8.93
C GLN A 128 -0.64 -0.82 10.14
N ALA A 129 -0.02 -1.37 11.17
CA ALA A 129 0.36 -0.65 12.37
C ALA A 129 1.66 -1.22 12.91
N GLY A 130 2.56 -0.35 13.34
CA GLY A 130 3.87 -0.77 13.80
C GLY A 130 4.63 0.31 14.53
N ALA A 131 5.88 0.00 14.83
CA ALA A 131 6.82 0.94 15.40
C ALA A 131 8.19 0.74 14.76
N ILE A 132 8.89 1.85 14.55
CA ILE A 132 10.29 1.88 14.16
C ILE A 132 11.11 2.51 15.27
N HIS A 133 12.29 1.95 15.54
CA HIS A 133 13.28 2.56 16.41
C HIS A 133 14.35 3.27 15.59
N ARG A 134 14.50 4.58 15.80
CA ARG A 134 15.61 5.40 15.26
C ARG A 134 16.39 6.00 16.43
N ASP A 135 16.26 7.30 16.64
CA ASP A 135 16.73 7.97 17.87
C ASP A 135 15.78 7.71 19.05
N ARG A 136 14.53 7.35 18.74
CA ARG A 136 13.48 6.94 19.67
C ARG A 136 12.54 5.99 18.96
N THR A 137 11.73 5.27 19.74
CA THR A 137 10.66 4.42 19.18
C THR A 137 9.46 5.28 18.80
N GLU A 138 9.00 5.10 17.57
CA GLU A 138 7.94 5.90 16.95
C GLU A 138 6.92 4.98 16.30
N GLY A 139 5.68 5.10 16.76
CA GLY A 139 4.55 4.37 16.20
C GLY A 139 4.07 4.97 14.89
N PHE A 140 3.52 4.11 14.04
CA PHE A 140 2.81 4.50 12.83
C PHE A 140 1.63 3.56 12.58
N VAL A 141 0.63 4.08 11.88
CA VAL A 141 -0.52 3.35 11.37
C VAL A 141 -0.85 3.88 9.97
N ASP A 142 -1.27 3.03 9.07
CA ASP A 142 -1.67 3.37 7.71
C ASP A 142 -2.71 2.36 7.22
N GLY A 143 -3.64 2.77 6.37
CA GLY A 143 -4.66 1.88 5.86
C GLY A 143 -5.56 2.53 4.81
N ALA A 144 -6.25 1.67 4.08
CA ALA A 144 -7.25 2.07 3.11
C ALA A 144 -8.38 1.06 3.02
N ALA A 145 -9.58 1.54 2.67
CA ALA A 145 -10.69 0.72 2.26
C ALA A 145 -11.28 1.28 0.96
N HIS A 146 -11.67 0.41 0.05
CA HIS A 146 -12.27 0.77 -1.23
C HIS A 146 -13.54 -0.05 -1.44
N LEU A 147 -14.62 0.65 -1.73
CA LEU A 147 -15.87 0.09 -2.20
C LEU A 147 -15.95 0.33 -3.71
N SER A 148 -16.13 -0.72 -4.51
CA SER A 148 -16.20 -0.63 -5.96
C SER A 148 -17.41 -1.35 -6.55
N HIS A 149 -17.88 -0.87 -7.70
CA HIS A 149 -18.95 -1.44 -8.49
C HIS A 149 -18.51 -1.50 -9.96
N PRO A 150 -18.54 -2.67 -10.61
CA PRO A 150 -18.17 -2.80 -12.01
C PRO A 150 -19.21 -2.11 -12.89
N ILE A 151 -18.75 -1.22 -13.78
CA ILE A 151 -19.64 -0.48 -14.70
C ILE A 151 -19.53 -0.95 -16.15
N GLY A 152 -18.52 -1.75 -16.46
CA GLY A 152 -18.36 -2.33 -17.78
C GLY A 152 -16.92 -2.71 -18.10
N ALA A 153 -16.68 -2.98 -19.37
CA ALA A 153 -15.35 -3.27 -19.89
C ALA A 153 -15.14 -2.61 -21.26
N LEU A 154 -13.90 -2.20 -21.53
CA LEU A 154 -13.42 -1.77 -22.85
C LEU A 154 -12.47 -2.85 -23.37
N GLY A 155 -13.03 -3.79 -24.16
CA GLY A 155 -12.30 -4.98 -24.58
C GLY A 155 -11.84 -5.79 -23.35
N PRO A 156 -10.52 -6.02 -23.16
CA PRO A 156 -10.01 -6.77 -22.02
C PRO A 156 -9.88 -5.93 -20.73
N ILE A 157 -10.15 -4.62 -20.78
CA ILE A 157 -9.98 -3.71 -19.65
C ILE A 157 -11.29 -3.63 -18.87
N SER A 158 -11.31 -4.01 -17.59
CA SER A 158 -12.49 -3.82 -16.73
C SER A 158 -12.47 -2.44 -16.08
N ILE A 159 -13.63 -1.80 -15.97
CA ILE A 159 -13.78 -0.49 -15.35
C ILE A 159 -14.75 -0.59 -14.18
N ASP A 160 -14.30 -0.10 -13.02
CA ASP A 160 -15.05 -0.01 -11.79
C ASP A 160 -15.17 1.45 -11.34
N VAL A 161 -16.29 1.82 -10.74
CA VAL A 161 -16.47 3.09 -10.02
C VAL A 161 -16.75 2.83 -8.55
N GLY A 162 -16.45 3.77 -7.70
CA GLY A 162 -16.55 3.53 -6.27
C GLY A 162 -16.20 4.71 -5.40
N ALA A 163 -15.92 4.40 -4.14
CA ALA A 163 -15.42 5.34 -3.16
C ALA A 163 -14.33 4.68 -2.32
N GLY A 164 -13.42 5.49 -1.80
CA GLY A 164 -12.37 5.05 -0.90
C GLY A 164 -12.30 5.86 0.39
N LEU A 165 -11.68 5.24 1.37
CA LEU A 165 -11.26 5.80 2.65
C LEU A 165 -9.77 5.51 2.79
N TRP A 166 -8.98 6.50 3.16
CA TRP A 166 -7.54 6.35 3.35
C TRP A 166 -7.11 7.10 4.58
N GLY A 167 -6.33 6.48 5.44
CA GLY A 167 -5.90 7.12 6.67
C GLY A 167 -4.54 6.64 7.09
N GLY A 168 -3.82 7.51 7.75
CA GLY A 168 -2.59 7.13 8.43
C GLY A 168 -2.19 8.17 9.45
N ALA A 169 -1.38 7.74 10.41
CA ALA A 169 -0.82 8.58 11.42
C ALA A 169 0.57 8.09 11.78
N GLN A 170 1.47 9.04 11.98
CA GLN A 170 2.82 8.83 12.47
C GLN A 170 3.23 10.07 13.25
N ARG A 171 4.40 10.05 13.91
CA ARG A 171 4.86 11.20 14.68
C ARG A 171 4.88 12.48 13.82
N GLY A 172 4.08 13.46 14.22
CA GLY A 172 4.00 14.78 13.60
C GLY A 172 3.23 14.85 12.27
N ALA A 173 2.59 13.76 11.82
CA ALA A 173 1.78 13.76 10.61
C ALA A 173 0.64 12.75 10.71
N GLU A 174 -0.59 13.23 10.55
CA GLU A 174 -1.79 12.40 10.49
C GLU A 174 -2.73 12.94 9.41
N ARG A 175 -3.54 12.04 8.86
CA ARG A 175 -4.51 12.36 7.81
C ARG A 175 -5.57 11.29 7.65
N LEU A 176 -6.78 11.73 7.32
CA LEU A 176 -7.88 10.90 6.84
C LEU A 176 -8.50 11.54 5.60
N ASP A 177 -8.59 10.76 4.52
CA ASP A 177 -9.19 11.13 3.24
C ASP A 177 -10.40 10.24 2.93
N VAL A 178 -11.40 10.80 2.28
CA VAL A 178 -12.50 10.06 1.63
C VAL A 178 -12.72 10.59 0.22
N GLY A 179 -13.33 9.80 -0.66
CA GLY A 179 -13.83 10.34 -1.91
C GLY A 179 -14.08 9.31 -3.01
N PRO A 180 -14.62 9.76 -4.15
CA PRO A 180 -14.91 8.90 -5.28
C PRO A 180 -13.64 8.36 -5.94
N SER A 181 -13.77 7.20 -6.58
CA SER A 181 -12.70 6.49 -7.27
C SER A 181 -13.21 5.91 -8.59
N ILE A 182 -12.38 5.97 -9.62
CA ILE A 182 -12.55 5.22 -10.87
C ILE A 182 -11.32 4.35 -11.03
N THR A 183 -11.52 3.06 -11.29
CA THR A 183 -10.44 2.08 -11.43
C THR A 183 -10.56 1.35 -12.76
N ALA A 184 -9.46 1.30 -13.51
CA ALA A 184 -9.29 0.45 -14.68
C ALA A 184 -8.33 -0.69 -14.33
N THR A 185 -8.69 -1.93 -14.69
CA THR A 185 -7.81 -3.10 -14.56
C THR A 185 -7.46 -3.62 -15.94
N LEU A 186 -6.16 -3.54 -16.27
CA LEU A 186 -5.60 -3.94 -17.55
C LEU A 186 -4.88 -5.28 -17.38
N PRO A 187 -5.23 -6.31 -18.15
CA PRO A 187 -4.41 -7.53 -18.20
C PRO A 187 -3.14 -7.26 -19.02
N ILE A 188 -1.97 -7.52 -18.43
CA ILE A 188 -0.66 -7.41 -19.07
C ILE A 188 0.05 -8.75 -18.89
N ALA A 189 0.17 -9.51 -19.99
CA ALA A 189 0.61 -10.90 -19.96
C ALA A 189 -0.18 -11.70 -18.92
N ASN A 190 0.50 -12.27 -17.92
CA ASN A 190 -0.14 -13.04 -16.85
C ASN A 190 -0.50 -12.20 -15.61
N GLN A 191 -0.31 -10.87 -15.67
CA GLN A 191 -0.51 -9.96 -14.54
C GLN A 191 -1.66 -9.00 -14.77
N ARG A 192 -2.12 -8.39 -13.69
CA ARG A 192 -3.15 -7.34 -13.70
C ARG A 192 -2.55 -6.03 -13.24
N LEU A 193 -2.46 -5.07 -14.15
CA LEU A 193 -2.15 -3.69 -13.82
C LEU A 193 -3.44 -2.97 -13.44
N ARG A 194 -3.49 -2.45 -12.22
CA ARG A 194 -4.56 -1.58 -11.76
C ARG A 194 -4.14 -0.13 -11.89
N VAL A 195 -5.01 0.69 -12.48
CA VAL A 195 -4.86 2.14 -12.55
C VAL A 195 -6.10 2.76 -11.91
N SER A 196 -5.94 3.55 -10.85
CA SER A 196 -7.05 4.24 -10.19
C SER A 196 -6.86 5.75 -10.22
N LEU A 197 -7.96 6.47 -10.40
CA LEU A 197 -8.07 7.91 -10.27
C LEU A 197 -9.02 8.20 -9.12
N ASP A 198 -8.49 8.77 -8.04
CA ASP A 198 -9.22 9.05 -6.82
C ASP A 198 -9.30 10.56 -6.57
N TRP A 199 -10.45 11.06 -6.13
CA TRP A 199 -10.50 12.33 -5.41
C TRP A 199 -10.26 12.07 -3.93
N ARG A 200 -9.23 12.70 -3.37
CA ARG A 200 -8.87 12.59 -1.95
C ARG A 200 -9.36 13.83 -1.22
N GLU A 201 -10.56 13.78 -0.66
CA GLU A 201 -11.08 14.84 0.21
C GLU A 201 -10.57 14.63 1.63
N ARG A 202 -9.74 15.55 2.13
CA ARG A 202 -9.23 15.47 3.49
C ARG A 202 -10.29 15.87 4.49
N VAL A 203 -10.71 14.92 5.33
CA VAL A 203 -11.72 15.12 6.37
C VAL A 203 -11.14 15.23 7.77
N ALA A 204 -9.91 14.74 8.00
CA ALA A 204 -9.21 14.92 9.26
C ALA A 204 -7.67 14.96 9.08
N GLY A 205 -6.98 15.51 10.08
CA GLY A 205 -5.53 15.67 10.09
C GLY A 205 -5.01 16.80 9.20
N GLY A 206 -3.69 16.98 9.22
CA GLY A 206 -3.02 18.14 8.61
C GLY A 206 -1.91 17.81 7.62
N ALA A 207 -1.62 16.52 7.37
CA ALA A 207 -0.52 16.16 6.48
C ALA A 207 -0.77 16.67 5.06
N ARG A 208 0.26 17.29 4.46
CA ARG A 208 0.23 17.77 3.06
C ARG A 208 0.38 16.61 2.08
N PRO A 209 -0.15 16.69 0.84
CA PRO A 209 -0.73 17.85 0.14
C PRO A 209 -2.17 18.23 0.58
N GLY A 210 -2.90 19.08 -0.13
CA GLY A 210 -4.31 19.38 0.19
C GLY A 210 -5.28 18.27 -0.20
N SER A 211 -6.58 18.57 -0.26
CA SER A 211 -7.54 17.75 -1.01
C SER A 211 -7.22 17.82 -2.51
N GLY A 212 -7.46 16.75 -3.26
CA GLY A 212 -7.20 16.75 -4.70
C GLY A 212 -7.14 15.37 -5.34
N VAL A 213 -6.81 15.37 -6.63
CA VAL A 213 -6.72 14.15 -7.44
C VAL A 213 -5.44 13.36 -7.13
N ALA A 214 -5.59 12.05 -6.95
CA ALA A 214 -4.50 11.09 -6.86
C ALA A 214 -4.63 10.02 -7.95
N LEU A 215 -3.57 9.80 -8.70
CA LEU A 215 -3.43 8.71 -9.66
C LEU A 215 -2.60 7.60 -9.02
N THR A 216 -3.13 6.39 -8.98
CA THR A 216 -2.40 5.21 -8.48
C THR A 216 -2.25 4.18 -9.60
N LEU A 217 -1.04 3.65 -9.75
CA LEU A 217 -0.75 2.47 -10.53
C LEU A 217 -0.24 1.38 -9.59
N GLY A 218 -0.66 0.14 -9.81
CA GLY A 218 -0.12 -0.98 -9.06
C GLY A 218 -0.31 -2.30 -9.76
N ALA A 219 0.63 -3.21 -9.59
CA ALA A 219 0.48 -4.60 -10.00
C ALA A 219 1.17 -5.52 -9.00
N ASP A 220 0.62 -6.72 -8.90
CA ASP A 220 1.16 -7.83 -8.12
C ASP A 220 1.55 -8.97 -9.07
N PHE A 221 2.59 -9.73 -8.73
CA PHE A 221 3.15 -10.81 -9.56
C PHE A 221 3.76 -11.96 -8.77
#